data_AF-A0A1W1VV19-F1
#
_entry.id   AF-A0A1W1VV19-F1
#
_cell.length_a   1.000
_cell.length_b   1.000
_cell.length_c   1.000
_cell.angle_alpha   90.00
_cell.angle_beta   90.00
_cell.angle_gamma   90.00
#
_symmetry.space_group_name_H-M   'P 1'
#
loop_
_entity.id
_entity.type
_entity.pdbx_description
1 polymer ?
#
loop_
_entity_poly.entity_id
_entity_poly.type
_entity_poly.pdbx_seq_one_letter_code
_entity_poly.pdbx_strand_id
1 'polypeptide(L)'
;MLTYGLFDGVARRDHLVVAAVLGLDDYKEIYGKGTEDYLDYLIELEDALLTVDPPAKVVRVPFHREMYRKWLEGSSWRDGPEARSAWALEVVQNAELFERLRAERPVLPRAPEEEREVIETLYLPCPLVCEEEADVQRLAHQLDPEVLAKFHGSILKHMPAVPPYRKLSKLRAQGVALMLGDRLIEPINAYEVEDHFDSAFLGDISTAIVKVPRHFRIKPPELEIEVYPVLVAVLLPVVLRGAEEDVEFLGEWLEGEFGPESVLVKEAREFLRAAGWHGEKAGPPGPILTARQVPHYLEALFEDEEEEPPDDPGRRGRTLKRVK
;
A
#
# COMPACT_ATOMS: atom_id res chain seq x y z
N MET A 1 -28.86 14.93 -0.09
CA MET A 1 -28.52 15.25 1.32
C MET A 1 -27.51 16.37 1.35
N LEU A 2 -27.65 17.32 2.28
CA LEU A 2 -26.76 18.47 2.46
C LEU A 2 -25.94 18.28 3.73
N THR A 3 -24.62 18.36 3.61
CA THR A 3 -23.66 18.20 4.70
C THR A 3 -22.58 19.28 4.60
N TYR A 4 -22.25 19.92 5.72
CA TYR A 4 -21.17 20.89 5.84
C TYR A 4 -20.07 20.33 6.72
N GLY A 5 -18.83 20.81 6.55
CA GLY A 5 -17.72 20.45 7.42
C GLY A 5 -17.28 18.98 7.31
N LEU A 6 -17.41 18.37 6.12
CA LEU A 6 -16.80 17.05 5.86
C LEU A 6 -15.27 17.11 6.08
N PHE A 7 -14.71 18.26 5.72
CA PHE A 7 -13.38 18.75 6.05
C PHE A 7 -13.47 20.28 6.06
N ASP A 8 -12.40 20.97 6.42
CA ASP A 8 -12.40 22.43 6.38
C ASP A 8 -12.75 22.97 4.98
N GLY A 9 -13.83 23.74 4.90
CA GLY A 9 -14.28 24.31 3.64
C GLY A 9 -14.96 23.31 2.69
N VAL A 10 -15.20 22.07 3.10
CA VAL A 10 -15.82 21.03 2.25
C VAL A 10 -17.29 20.80 2.60
N ALA A 11 -18.15 21.00 1.62
CA ALA A 11 -19.58 20.71 1.69
C ALA A 11 -20.01 19.75 0.60
N ARG A 12 -21.05 18.95 0.90
CA ARG A 12 -21.74 18.09 -0.07
C ARG A 12 -23.19 18.49 -0.16
N ARG A 13 -23.70 18.62 -1.38
CA ARG A 13 -25.13 18.75 -1.69
C ARG A 13 -25.48 17.78 -2.80
N ASP A 14 -26.15 16.68 -2.43
CA ASP A 14 -26.56 15.62 -3.36
C ASP A 14 -25.35 15.02 -4.11
N HIS A 15 -25.25 15.25 -5.41
CA HIS A 15 -24.18 14.80 -6.30
C HIS A 15 -23.07 15.87 -6.50
N LEU A 16 -23.10 16.97 -5.75
CA LEU A 16 -22.11 18.04 -5.82
C LEU A 16 -21.29 18.06 -4.53
N VAL A 17 -19.98 18.08 -4.66
CA VAL A 17 -19.03 18.36 -3.57
C VAL A 17 -18.34 19.67 -3.91
N VAL A 18 -18.29 20.58 -2.95
CA VAL A 18 -17.61 21.87 -3.06
C VAL A 18 -16.52 21.96 -2.02
N ALA A 19 -15.38 22.51 -2.39
CA ALA A 19 -14.26 22.73 -1.47
C ALA A 19 -13.72 24.15 -1.60
N ALA A 20 -13.74 24.93 -0.52
CA ALA A 20 -12.96 26.15 -0.42
C ALA A 20 -11.47 25.81 -0.31
N VAL A 21 -10.70 26.17 -1.33
CA VAL A 21 -9.26 25.96 -1.37
C VAL A 21 -8.58 27.21 -0.85
N LEU A 22 -8.00 27.11 0.35
CA LEU A 22 -7.17 28.15 0.95
C LEU A 22 -5.87 28.32 0.15
N GLY A 23 -5.44 29.55 -0.07
CA GLY A 23 -4.04 29.83 -0.42
C GLY A 23 -3.16 29.80 0.84
N LEU A 24 -1.83 29.72 0.66
CA LEU A 24 -0.88 29.66 1.76
C LEU A 24 -1.03 30.83 2.76
N ASP A 25 -1.21 32.05 2.27
CA ASP A 25 -1.35 33.24 3.12
C ASP A 25 -2.67 33.20 3.91
N ASP A 26 -3.76 32.80 3.27
CA ASP A 26 -5.06 32.65 3.93
C ASP A 26 -5.01 31.54 4.99
N TYR A 27 -4.34 30.42 4.69
CA TYR A 27 -4.11 29.32 5.63
C TYR A 27 -3.29 29.76 6.84
N LYS A 28 -2.14 30.44 6.62
CA LYS A 28 -1.28 30.97 7.69
C LYS A 28 -2.04 31.87 8.65
N GLU A 29 -2.90 32.72 8.11
CA GLU A 29 -3.67 33.68 8.90
C GLU A 29 -4.82 33.02 9.68
N ILE A 30 -5.44 31.96 9.13
CA ILE A 30 -6.54 31.24 9.78
C ILE A 30 -6.01 30.28 10.85
N TYR A 31 -4.93 29.55 10.55
CA TYR A 31 -4.43 28.46 11.38
C TYR A 31 -3.19 28.81 12.21
N GLY A 32 -2.49 29.90 11.90
CA GLY A 32 -1.23 30.26 12.56
C GLY A 32 -0.09 29.27 12.30
N LYS A 33 -0.21 28.46 11.24
CA LYS A 33 0.69 27.34 10.92
C LYS A 33 1.58 27.62 9.72
N GLY A 34 2.67 26.84 9.59
CA GLY A 34 3.71 27.07 8.59
C GLY A 34 3.39 26.51 7.20
N THR A 35 4.36 26.62 6.29
CA THR A 35 4.26 26.03 4.95
C THR A 35 4.17 24.49 4.99
N GLU A 36 4.91 23.83 5.89
CA GLU A 36 4.87 22.36 5.99
C GLU A 36 3.49 21.83 6.37
N ASP A 37 2.83 22.48 7.34
CA ASP A 37 1.45 22.14 7.72
C ASP A 37 0.44 22.44 6.61
N TYR A 38 0.73 23.42 5.75
CA TYR A 38 -0.14 23.76 4.64
C TYR A 38 -0.09 22.70 3.54
N LEU A 39 1.09 22.15 3.24
CA LEU A 39 1.24 21.06 2.29
C LEU A 39 0.53 19.79 2.78
N ASP A 40 0.63 19.48 4.08
CA ASP A 40 -0.14 18.38 4.69
C ASP A 40 -1.64 18.64 4.62
N TYR A 41 -2.08 19.87 4.87
CA TYR A 41 -3.49 20.26 4.72
C TYR A 41 -4.02 20.03 3.31
N LEU A 42 -3.21 20.27 2.27
CA LEU A 42 -3.63 20.03 0.89
C LEU A 42 -3.82 18.54 0.62
N ILE A 43 -2.98 17.66 1.19
CA ILE A 43 -3.16 16.21 1.11
C ILE A 43 -4.43 15.78 1.85
N GLU A 44 -4.63 16.24 3.10
CA GLU A 44 -5.85 15.92 3.87
C GLU A 44 -7.12 16.41 3.16
N LEU A 45 -7.05 17.55 2.45
CA LEU A 45 -8.14 18.04 1.62
C LEU A 45 -8.44 17.11 0.45
N GLU A 46 -7.42 16.63 -0.27
CA GLU A 46 -7.61 15.69 -1.37
C GLU A 46 -8.15 14.34 -0.88
N ASP A 47 -7.66 13.82 0.27
CA ASP A 47 -8.21 12.63 0.93
C ASP A 47 -9.69 12.81 1.29
N ALA A 48 -10.05 13.96 1.87
CA ALA A 48 -11.44 14.27 2.19
C ALA A 48 -12.33 14.34 0.95
N LEU A 49 -11.79 14.74 -0.20
CA LEU A 49 -12.51 14.76 -1.46
C LEU A 49 -12.68 13.36 -2.08
N LEU A 50 -11.71 12.46 -1.88
CA LEU A 50 -11.74 11.07 -2.35
C LEU A 50 -12.70 10.18 -1.54
N THR A 51 -12.84 10.46 -0.23
CA THR A 51 -13.76 9.69 0.65
C THR A 51 -15.24 9.93 0.37
N VAL A 52 -15.60 10.91 -0.47
CA VAL A 52 -17.01 11.16 -0.80
C VAL A 52 -17.48 10.18 -1.87
N ASP A 53 -18.36 9.26 -1.48
CA ASP A 53 -18.95 8.23 -2.35
C ASP A 53 -19.32 8.74 -3.76
N PRO A 54 -18.75 8.13 -4.82
CA PRO A 54 -19.16 8.37 -6.19
C PRO A 54 -20.65 8.04 -6.44
N PRO A 55 -21.30 8.68 -7.44
CA PRO A 55 -20.77 9.70 -8.34
C PRO A 55 -21.02 11.12 -7.80
N ALA A 56 -19.97 11.80 -7.36
CA ALA A 56 -20.03 13.20 -6.95
C ALA A 56 -19.15 14.08 -7.87
N LYS A 57 -19.73 15.17 -8.40
CA LYS A 57 -18.98 16.21 -9.10
C LYS A 57 -18.27 17.09 -8.06
N VAL A 58 -16.95 17.10 -8.10
CA VAL A 58 -16.13 17.94 -7.22
C VAL A 58 -15.87 19.30 -7.87
N VAL A 59 -16.16 20.39 -7.16
CA VAL A 59 -15.90 21.78 -7.58
C VAL A 59 -15.01 22.46 -6.53
N ARG A 60 -13.82 22.87 -6.94
CA ARG A 60 -12.89 23.61 -6.07
C ARG A 60 -13.13 25.12 -6.25
N VAL A 61 -13.27 25.82 -5.13
CA VAL A 61 -13.57 27.25 -5.05
C VAL A 61 -12.34 27.97 -4.49
N PRO A 62 -11.74 28.92 -5.21
CA PRO A 62 -10.68 29.74 -4.65
C PRO A 62 -11.21 30.47 -3.42
N PHE A 63 -10.67 30.19 -2.24
CA PHE A 63 -11.05 30.92 -1.04
C PHE A 63 -10.60 32.37 -1.16
N HIS A 64 -11.44 33.31 -0.75
CA HIS A 64 -11.07 34.74 -0.72
C HIS A 64 -11.46 35.33 0.63
N ARG A 65 -10.47 35.51 1.50
CA ARG A 65 -10.68 35.90 2.90
C ARG A 65 -11.52 37.16 3.12
N GLU A 66 -11.27 38.24 2.38
CA GLU A 66 -12.05 39.48 2.56
C GLU A 66 -13.52 39.30 2.14
N MET A 67 -13.78 38.59 1.05
CA MET A 67 -15.12 38.26 0.59
C MET A 67 -15.84 37.35 1.58
N TYR A 68 -15.14 36.34 2.10
CA TYR A 68 -15.63 35.46 3.15
C TYR A 68 -16.00 36.24 4.41
N ARG A 69 -15.13 37.14 4.89
CA ARG A 69 -15.42 37.98 6.07
C ARG A 69 -16.66 38.84 5.88
N LYS A 70 -16.77 39.53 4.74
CA LYS A 70 -17.96 40.34 4.40
C LYS A 70 -19.24 39.49 4.32
N TRP A 71 -19.14 38.29 3.76
CA TRP A 71 -20.25 37.34 3.75
C TRP A 71 -20.62 36.91 5.17
N LEU A 72 -19.63 36.59 5.99
CA LEU A 72 -19.81 36.10 7.36
C LEU A 72 -20.54 37.12 8.23
N GLU A 73 -20.19 38.41 8.13
CA GLU A 73 -20.84 39.53 8.82
C GLU A 73 -22.36 39.62 8.54
N GLY A 74 -22.79 39.20 7.35
CA GLY A 74 -24.19 39.19 6.94
C GLY A 74 -24.89 37.82 7.09
N SER A 75 -24.17 36.80 7.55
CA SER A 75 -24.66 35.42 7.65
C SER A 75 -25.07 35.04 9.07
N SER A 76 -25.75 33.91 9.23
CA SER A 76 -26.03 33.31 10.55
C SER A 76 -24.91 32.39 11.05
N TRP A 77 -23.83 32.23 10.28
CA TRP A 77 -22.74 31.31 10.59
C TRP A 77 -21.75 31.92 11.58
N ARG A 78 -21.14 31.06 12.41
CA ARG A 78 -19.95 31.43 13.20
C ARG A 78 -18.71 31.08 12.40
N ASP A 79 -17.66 31.89 12.50
CA ASP A 79 -16.41 31.58 11.79
C ASP A 79 -15.91 30.18 12.16
N GLY A 80 -15.59 29.38 11.15
CA GLY A 80 -15.15 28.02 11.32
C GLY A 80 -15.28 27.18 10.04
N PRO A 81 -14.91 25.90 10.13
CA PRO A 81 -14.90 24.97 8.99
C PRO A 81 -16.23 24.86 8.24
N GLU A 82 -17.33 24.76 8.99
CA GLU A 82 -18.68 24.65 8.41
C GLU A 82 -19.10 25.93 7.69
N ALA A 83 -18.76 27.10 8.24
CA ALA A 83 -19.04 28.39 7.62
C ALA A 83 -18.29 28.57 6.31
N ARG A 84 -17.02 28.16 6.25
CA ARG A 84 -16.25 28.15 4.99
C ARG A 84 -16.85 27.19 3.97
N SER A 85 -17.37 26.05 4.43
CA SER A 85 -18.06 25.07 3.58
C SER A 85 -19.37 25.66 3.01
N ALA A 86 -20.14 26.36 3.84
CA ALA A 86 -21.36 27.04 3.42
C ALA A 86 -21.09 28.17 2.43
N TRP A 87 -20.08 28.99 2.72
CA TRP A 87 -19.63 30.04 1.80
C TRP A 87 -19.23 29.47 0.43
N ALA A 88 -18.44 28.39 0.40
CA ALA A 88 -18.05 27.74 -0.85
C ALA A 88 -19.27 27.27 -1.66
N LEU A 89 -20.27 26.70 -0.98
CA LEU A 89 -21.50 26.23 -1.62
C LEU A 89 -22.32 27.39 -2.19
N GLU A 90 -22.44 28.51 -1.48
CA GLU A 90 -23.12 29.71 -1.97
C GLU A 90 -22.39 30.33 -3.16
N VAL A 91 -21.05 30.39 -3.12
CA VAL A 91 -20.23 30.86 -4.24
C VAL A 91 -20.49 30.03 -5.49
N VAL A 92 -20.48 28.69 -5.39
CA VAL A 92 -20.73 27.81 -6.55
C VAL A 92 -22.14 27.96 -7.11
N GLN A 93 -23.12 28.30 -6.27
CA GLN A 93 -24.50 28.57 -6.73
C GLN A 93 -24.63 29.93 -7.44
N ASN A 94 -23.67 30.85 -7.25
CA ASN A 94 -23.61 32.13 -7.93
C ASN A 94 -22.55 32.09 -9.05
N ALA A 95 -22.98 31.76 -10.27
CA ALA A 95 -22.08 31.58 -11.41
C ALA A 95 -21.21 32.82 -11.71
N GLU A 96 -21.77 34.03 -11.61
CA GLU A 96 -21.02 35.26 -11.86
C GLU A 96 -19.90 35.48 -10.84
N LEU A 97 -20.22 35.24 -9.55
CA LEU A 97 -19.26 35.35 -8.48
C LEU A 97 -18.16 34.28 -8.61
N PHE A 98 -18.55 33.04 -8.91
CA PHE A 98 -17.61 31.94 -9.07
C PHE A 98 -16.64 32.17 -10.22
N GLU A 99 -17.14 32.58 -11.39
CA GLU A 99 -16.28 32.88 -12.54
C GLU A 99 -15.38 34.09 -12.30
N ARG A 100 -15.84 35.12 -11.58
CA ARG A 100 -14.99 36.23 -11.15
C ARG A 100 -13.85 35.75 -10.24
N LEU A 101 -14.15 34.93 -9.23
CA LEU A 101 -13.13 34.38 -8.32
C LEU A 101 -12.12 33.51 -9.06
N ARG A 102 -12.58 32.70 -10.03
CA ARG A 102 -11.68 31.91 -10.89
C ARG A 102 -10.81 32.77 -11.79
N ALA A 103 -11.32 33.89 -12.29
CA ALA A 103 -10.53 34.83 -13.08
C ALA A 103 -9.46 35.55 -12.23
N GLU A 104 -9.80 35.91 -10.98
CA GLU A 104 -8.87 36.55 -10.04
C GLU A 104 -7.81 35.57 -9.49
N ARG A 105 -8.19 34.30 -9.27
CA ARG A 105 -7.33 33.23 -8.75
C ARG A 105 -7.38 32.00 -9.68
N PRO A 106 -6.75 32.07 -10.86
CA PRO A 106 -6.87 31.03 -11.89
C PRO A 106 -6.14 29.73 -11.55
N VAL A 107 -5.11 29.81 -10.69
CA VAL A 107 -4.33 28.65 -10.25
C VAL A 107 -4.72 28.34 -8.82
N LEU A 108 -5.31 27.15 -8.63
CA LEU A 108 -5.59 26.62 -7.31
C LEU A 108 -4.42 25.77 -6.83
N PRO A 109 -3.96 25.95 -5.58
CA PRO A 109 -3.02 25.05 -4.95
C PRO A 109 -3.51 23.60 -5.00
N ARG A 110 -2.58 22.67 -5.17
CA ARG A 110 -2.82 21.22 -5.21
C ARG A 110 -1.92 20.53 -4.19
N ALA A 111 -2.36 19.37 -3.72
CA ALA A 111 -1.52 18.52 -2.91
C ALA A 111 -0.22 18.18 -3.67
N PRO A 112 0.94 18.16 -2.99
CA PRO A 112 2.16 17.60 -3.55
C PRO A 112 2.05 16.07 -3.51
N GLU A 113 1.33 15.49 -4.47
CA GLU A 113 1.12 14.03 -4.57
C GLU A 113 2.47 13.31 -4.66
N GLU A 114 3.47 13.92 -5.29
CA GLU A 114 4.83 13.40 -5.40
C GLU A 114 5.54 13.25 -4.03
N GLU A 115 5.13 14.02 -3.01
CA GLU A 115 5.68 13.89 -1.66
C GLU A 115 4.76 13.06 -0.75
N ARG A 116 3.59 12.63 -1.23
CA ARG A 116 2.62 11.90 -0.42
C ARG A 116 3.21 10.58 0.03
N GLU A 117 3.18 10.35 1.33
CA GLU A 117 3.73 9.12 1.89
C GLU A 117 2.73 7.98 1.76
N VAL A 118 3.16 6.94 1.06
CA VAL A 118 2.40 5.70 0.89
C VAL A 118 3.21 4.50 1.39
N ILE A 119 2.48 3.42 1.65
CA ILE A 119 3.04 2.11 1.94
C ILE A 119 2.48 1.18 0.88
N GLU A 120 3.34 0.34 0.30
CA GLU A 120 2.93 -0.70 -0.62
C GLU A 120 3.51 -2.03 -0.13
N THR A 121 2.65 -3.04 -0.01
CA THR A 121 3.07 -4.39 0.39
C THR A 121 2.98 -5.33 -0.79
N LEU A 122 4.13 -5.82 -1.20
CA LEU A 122 4.30 -6.84 -2.23
C LEU A 122 4.70 -8.17 -1.59
N TYR A 123 4.56 -9.25 -2.34
CA TYR A 123 4.78 -10.61 -1.86
C TYR A 123 5.69 -11.38 -2.80
N LEU A 124 6.75 -11.97 -2.25
CA LEU A 124 7.56 -12.97 -2.95
C LEU A 124 7.03 -14.38 -2.62
N PRO A 125 6.41 -15.09 -3.59
CA PRO A 125 5.96 -16.46 -3.39
C PRO A 125 7.15 -17.42 -3.34
N CYS A 126 7.15 -18.29 -2.34
CA CYS A 126 8.17 -19.30 -2.11
C CYS A 126 7.48 -20.67 -2.02
N PRO A 127 7.41 -21.44 -3.12
CA PRO A 127 6.90 -22.80 -3.08
C PRO A 127 7.90 -23.74 -2.39
N LEU A 128 7.48 -24.45 -1.35
CA LEU A 128 8.31 -25.31 -0.51
C LEU A 128 7.70 -26.70 -0.36
N VAL A 129 8.50 -27.75 -0.51
CA VAL A 129 8.09 -29.15 -0.25
C VAL A 129 8.39 -29.50 1.19
N CYS A 130 7.35 -29.81 1.95
CA CYS A 130 7.43 -30.30 3.31
C CYS A 130 7.31 -31.83 3.30
N GLU A 131 8.28 -32.51 3.91
CA GLU A 131 8.33 -33.98 4.00
C GLU A 131 8.04 -34.50 5.41
N GLU A 132 8.04 -33.60 6.39
CA GLU A 132 7.85 -33.91 7.81
C GLU A 132 7.21 -32.72 8.55
N GLU A 133 6.63 -32.98 9.73
CA GLU A 133 6.04 -31.93 10.57
C GLU A 133 7.06 -30.85 10.95
N ALA A 134 8.31 -31.24 11.16
CA ALA A 134 9.40 -30.32 11.46
C ALA A 134 9.65 -29.28 10.35
N ASP A 135 9.36 -29.61 9.09
CA ASP A 135 9.43 -28.64 7.99
C ASP A 135 8.35 -27.55 8.19
N VAL A 136 7.12 -27.93 8.48
CA VAL A 136 6.03 -26.95 8.71
C VAL A 136 6.30 -26.09 9.96
N GLN A 137 6.84 -26.69 11.02
CA GLN A 137 7.24 -25.93 12.21
C GLN A 137 8.31 -24.88 11.89
N ARG A 138 9.29 -25.19 11.00
CA ARG A 138 10.29 -24.21 10.54
C ARG A 138 9.65 -23.01 9.84
N LEU A 139 8.59 -23.21 9.06
CA LEU A 139 7.86 -22.12 8.37
C LEU A 139 7.20 -21.15 9.34
N ALA A 140 6.75 -21.63 10.51
CA ALA A 140 6.07 -20.81 11.52
C ALA A 140 7.03 -19.86 12.29
N HIS A 141 8.34 -20.07 12.19
CA HIS A 141 9.35 -19.31 12.91
C HIS A 141 9.74 -18.00 12.22
N GLN A 142 10.34 -17.10 13.00
CA GLN A 142 11.03 -15.96 12.43
C GLN A 142 12.24 -16.46 11.63
N LEU A 143 12.47 -15.84 10.49
CA LEU A 143 13.66 -16.07 9.69
C LEU A 143 14.89 -15.49 10.40
N ASP A 144 16.05 -16.08 10.14
CA ASP A 144 17.30 -15.60 10.69
C ASP A 144 17.56 -14.13 10.23
N PRO A 145 17.70 -13.17 11.17
CA PRO A 145 17.91 -11.77 10.84
C PRO A 145 19.16 -11.51 9.99
N GLU A 146 20.24 -12.28 10.16
CA GLU A 146 21.46 -12.14 9.36
C GLU A 146 21.23 -12.60 7.92
N VAL A 147 20.44 -13.65 7.73
CA VAL A 147 20.08 -14.17 6.41
C VAL A 147 19.14 -13.20 5.68
N LEU A 148 18.14 -12.67 6.39
CA LEU A 148 17.26 -11.63 5.87
C LEU A 148 18.02 -10.35 5.51
N ALA A 149 18.94 -9.88 6.36
CA ALA A 149 19.74 -8.69 6.08
C ALA A 149 20.64 -8.86 4.85
N LYS A 150 21.20 -10.05 4.63
CA LYS A 150 21.96 -10.37 3.41
C LYS A 150 21.06 -10.32 2.17
N PHE A 151 19.88 -10.93 2.23
CA PHE A 151 18.95 -10.92 1.11
C PHE A 151 18.45 -9.51 0.79
N HIS A 152 18.09 -8.73 1.82
CA HIS A 152 17.75 -7.31 1.71
C HIS A 152 18.86 -6.50 1.03
N GLY A 153 20.11 -6.64 1.50
CA GLY A 153 21.26 -5.98 0.89
C GLY A 153 21.51 -6.41 -0.56
N SER A 154 21.13 -7.64 -0.91
CA SER A 154 21.19 -8.16 -2.27
C SER A 154 20.19 -7.45 -3.19
N ILE A 155 18.93 -7.31 -2.75
CA ILE A 155 17.91 -6.55 -3.48
C ILE A 155 18.37 -5.10 -3.68
N LEU A 156 18.85 -4.44 -2.61
CA LEU A 156 19.34 -3.06 -2.68
C LEU A 156 20.51 -2.85 -3.65
N LYS A 157 21.35 -3.87 -3.86
CA LYS A 157 22.49 -3.79 -4.78
C LYS A 157 22.05 -3.73 -6.25
N HIS A 158 20.94 -4.38 -6.58
CA HIS A 158 20.39 -4.40 -7.95
C HIS A 158 19.35 -3.30 -8.18
N MET A 159 18.83 -2.72 -7.09
CA MET A 159 17.82 -1.67 -7.13
C MET A 159 18.29 -0.44 -7.92
N PRO A 160 17.42 0.17 -8.75
CA PRO A 160 17.73 1.43 -9.41
C PRO A 160 18.00 2.52 -8.37
N ALA A 161 18.74 3.55 -8.79
CA ALA A 161 19.05 4.67 -7.94
C ALA A 161 17.79 5.48 -7.64
N VAL A 162 17.30 5.39 -6.41
CA VAL A 162 16.18 6.17 -5.87
C VAL A 162 16.66 6.95 -4.64
N PRO A 163 16.06 8.12 -4.34
CA PRO A 163 16.41 8.85 -3.13
C PRO A 163 16.15 7.99 -1.88
N PRO A 164 17.02 8.06 -0.86
CA PRO A 164 16.76 7.35 0.39
C PRO A 164 15.55 7.96 1.09
N TYR A 165 14.74 7.12 1.73
CA TYR A 165 13.60 7.56 2.50
C TYR A 165 13.96 8.65 3.52
N ARG A 166 13.18 9.72 3.50
CA ARG A 166 13.19 10.77 4.51
C ARG A 166 11.78 11.24 4.80
N LYS A 167 11.38 11.16 6.07
CA LYS A 167 10.13 11.76 6.56
C LYS A 167 10.23 13.29 6.47
N LEU A 168 9.28 13.92 5.79
CA LEU A 168 9.17 15.38 5.68
C LEU A 168 8.17 15.91 6.70
N SER A 169 7.03 15.25 6.84
CA SER A 169 5.92 15.66 7.71
C SER A 169 5.09 14.46 8.16
N LYS A 170 3.88 14.67 8.70
CA LYS A 170 3.00 13.54 9.08
C LYS A 170 2.55 12.73 7.86
N LEU A 171 2.30 13.39 6.73
CA LEU A 171 1.73 12.78 5.53
C LEU A 171 2.69 12.78 4.34
N ARG A 172 3.87 13.38 4.48
CA ARG A 172 4.84 13.50 3.39
C ARG A 172 6.17 12.86 3.69
N ALA A 173 6.75 12.29 2.65
CA ALA A 173 8.09 11.72 2.61
C ALA A 173 8.79 12.11 1.30
N GLN A 174 10.08 11.83 1.25
CA GLN A 174 10.89 11.86 0.04
C GLN A 174 11.60 10.52 -0.08
N GLY A 175 11.77 10.00 -1.29
CA GLY A 175 12.48 8.75 -1.49
C GLY A 175 11.69 7.57 -0.96
N VAL A 176 12.36 6.42 -0.91
CA VAL A 176 11.72 5.15 -0.58
C VAL A 176 12.65 4.28 0.26
N ALA A 177 12.03 3.51 1.16
CA ALA A 177 12.66 2.47 1.94
C ALA A 177 12.05 1.12 1.56
N LEU A 178 12.91 0.15 1.30
CA LEU A 178 12.53 -1.25 1.14
C LEU A 178 12.75 -1.97 2.47
N MET A 179 11.77 -2.74 2.90
CA MET A 179 11.83 -3.57 4.10
C MET A 179 11.34 -4.99 3.80
N LEU A 180 11.83 -5.98 4.53
CA LEU A 180 11.36 -7.36 4.44
C LEU A 180 10.61 -7.78 5.70
N GLY A 181 9.58 -8.61 5.55
CA GLY A 181 8.93 -9.27 6.67
C GLY A 181 9.89 -10.20 7.42
N ASP A 182 9.81 -10.23 8.74
CA ASP A 182 10.63 -11.10 9.60
C ASP A 182 10.30 -12.60 9.49
N ARG A 183 9.31 -12.98 8.68
CA ARG A 183 8.85 -14.36 8.48
C ARG A 183 8.05 -14.51 7.20
N LEU A 184 7.79 -15.77 6.86
CA LEU A 184 6.87 -16.17 5.81
C LEU A 184 5.43 -16.22 6.35
N ILE A 185 4.46 -15.92 5.49
CA ILE A 185 3.02 -15.95 5.79
C ILE A 185 2.29 -16.92 4.85
N GLU A 186 1.11 -17.36 5.28
CA GLU A 186 0.19 -18.08 4.41
C GLU A 186 -0.44 -17.13 3.38
N PRO A 187 -0.70 -17.57 2.15
CA PRO A 187 -1.28 -16.72 1.11
C PRO A 187 -2.66 -16.14 1.47
N ILE A 188 -3.44 -16.85 2.28
CA ILE A 188 -4.75 -16.37 2.77
C ILE A 188 -4.65 -15.10 3.61
N ASN A 189 -3.48 -14.86 4.23
CA ASN A 189 -3.25 -13.70 5.10
C ASN A 189 -2.74 -12.46 4.33
N ALA A 190 -2.57 -12.53 3.00
CA ALA A 190 -1.96 -11.44 2.22
C ALA A 190 -2.72 -10.11 2.40
N TYR A 191 -4.04 -10.10 2.23
CA TYR A 191 -4.83 -8.87 2.41
C TYR A 191 -4.77 -8.33 3.84
N GLU A 192 -4.87 -9.20 4.85
CA GLU A 192 -4.85 -8.75 6.25
C GLU A 192 -3.47 -8.20 6.66
N VAL A 193 -2.39 -8.72 6.07
CA VAL A 193 -1.03 -8.21 6.28
C VAL A 193 -0.81 -6.86 5.60
N GLU A 194 -1.34 -6.69 4.39
CA GLU A 194 -1.36 -5.41 3.66
C GLU A 194 -2.10 -4.34 4.48
N ASP A 195 -3.34 -4.63 4.89
CA ASP A 195 -4.15 -3.75 5.76
C ASP A 195 -3.43 -3.43 7.09
N HIS A 196 -2.71 -4.42 7.64
CA HIS A 196 -1.93 -4.20 8.85
C HIS A 196 -0.80 -3.21 8.63
N PHE A 197 -0.07 -3.28 7.52
CA PHE A 197 1.03 -2.35 7.25
C PHE A 197 0.56 -0.97 6.83
N ASP A 198 -0.59 -0.88 6.17
CA ASP A 198 -1.22 0.41 5.82
C ASP A 198 -1.78 1.14 7.05
N SER A 199 -2.40 0.39 7.98
CA SER A 199 -2.99 0.95 9.20
C SER A 199 -2.00 1.12 10.35
N ALA A 200 -0.99 0.25 10.45
CA ALA A 200 0.07 0.43 11.41
C ALA A 200 0.95 1.56 10.90
N PHE A 201 1.00 2.66 11.65
CA PHE A 201 2.13 3.56 11.54
C PHE A 201 3.37 2.75 11.91
N LEU A 202 4.01 2.12 10.92
CA LEU A 202 5.34 1.58 11.04
C LEU A 202 6.15 2.76 11.61
N GLY A 203 6.67 2.62 12.82
CA GLY A 203 7.31 3.73 13.51
C GLY A 203 8.58 4.20 12.80
N ASP A 204 9.62 4.47 13.57
CA ASP A 204 10.93 4.81 13.03
C ASP A 204 11.42 3.72 12.07
N ILE A 205 11.64 4.03 10.77
CA ILE A 205 12.10 3.10 9.70
C ILE A 205 13.59 2.75 9.86
N SER A 206 14.07 2.73 11.09
CA SER A 206 15.47 2.43 11.39
C SER A 206 15.87 0.98 11.06
N THR A 207 14.92 0.12 10.69
CA THR A 207 15.14 -1.31 10.48
C THR A 207 14.75 -1.75 9.07
N ALA A 208 15.69 -2.39 8.36
CA ALA A 208 15.48 -3.09 7.09
C ALA A 208 14.48 -4.26 7.15
N ILE A 209 14.06 -4.66 8.36
CA ILE A 209 13.20 -5.80 8.62
C ILE A 209 11.99 -5.31 9.44
N VAL A 210 10.79 -5.58 8.96
CA VAL A 210 9.53 -5.30 9.65
C VAL A 210 9.00 -6.55 10.36
N LYS A 211 8.46 -6.34 11.57
CA LYS A 211 7.89 -7.44 12.35
C LYS A 211 6.49 -7.74 11.84
N VAL A 212 6.28 -8.94 11.31
CA VAL A 212 4.94 -9.43 10.99
C VAL A 212 4.26 -9.85 12.31
N PRO A 213 3.02 -9.42 12.59
CA PRO A 213 2.28 -9.84 13.76
C PRO A 213 2.26 -11.37 13.96
N ARG A 214 2.25 -11.80 15.23
CA ARG A 214 2.33 -13.23 15.57
C ARG A 214 1.13 -14.04 15.12
N HIS A 215 -0.03 -13.41 14.92
CA HIS A 215 -1.24 -14.11 14.50
C HIS A 215 -1.23 -14.49 13.01
N PHE A 216 -0.41 -13.83 12.19
CA PHE A 216 -0.17 -14.19 10.78
C PHE A 216 0.91 -15.25 10.57
N ARG A 217 1.47 -15.79 11.66
CA ARG A 217 2.39 -16.93 11.56
C ARG A 217 1.64 -18.07 10.88
N ILE A 218 2.33 -18.72 9.95
CA ILE A 218 1.90 -20.00 9.41
C ILE A 218 1.63 -20.90 10.61
N LYS A 219 0.37 -21.28 10.79
CA LYS A 219 0.03 -22.22 11.83
C LYS A 219 0.48 -23.57 11.30
N PRO A 220 1.19 -24.38 12.10
CA PRO A 220 1.21 -25.81 11.84
C PRO A 220 -0.26 -26.16 11.76
N PRO A 221 -0.73 -26.51 10.59
CA PRO A 221 -2.15 -26.64 10.41
C PRO A 221 -2.62 -27.76 11.34
N GLU A 222 -3.90 -27.73 11.73
CA GLU A 222 -4.59 -28.93 12.20
C GLU A 222 -4.76 -29.89 11.00
N LEU A 223 -3.71 -30.07 10.19
CA LEU A 223 -3.69 -31.02 9.10
C LEU A 223 -3.83 -32.38 9.75
N GLU A 224 -4.98 -33.01 9.55
CA GLU A 224 -5.11 -34.46 9.50
C GLU A 224 -4.31 -35.04 8.31
N ILE A 225 -3.11 -34.52 8.03
CA ILE A 225 -2.23 -35.03 6.98
C ILE A 225 -1.13 -35.81 7.68
N GLU A 226 -1.44 -37.08 7.94
CA GLU A 226 -0.45 -38.12 8.25
C GLU A 226 0.41 -38.50 7.02
N VAL A 227 0.22 -37.83 5.87
CA VAL A 227 0.76 -38.25 4.57
C VAL A 227 1.63 -37.15 3.96
N TYR A 228 2.94 -37.30 4.11
CA TYR A 228 3.96 -36.51 3.40
C TYR A 228 4.42 -37.21 2.11
N PRO A 229 4.90 -36.49 1.08
CA PRO A 229 5.24 -35.04 1.01
C PRO A 229 4.11 -34.10 0.55
N VAL A 230 4.15 -32.82 0.98
CA VAL A 230 3.17 -31.76 0.63
C VAL A 230 3.87 -30.50 0.11
N LEU A 231 3.39 -29.94 -1.01
CA LEU A 231 3.81 -28.63 -1.49
C LEU A 231 3.04 -27.52 -0.76
N VAL A 232 3.77 -26.59 -0.16
CA VAL A 232 3.23 -25.42 0.56
C VAL A 232 3.72 -24.16 -0.13
N ALA A 233 2.79 -23.32 -0.59
CA ALA A 233 3.11 -21.98 -1.06
C ALA A 233 3.05 -21.02 0.11
N VAL A 234 4.15 -20.31 0.36
CA VAL A 234 4.24 -19.28 1.41
C VAL A 234 4.73 -17.97 0.80
N LEU A 235 4.43 -16.85 1.45
CA LEU A 235 4.80 -15.52 0.95
C LEU A 235 5.80 -14.86 1.89
N LEU A 236 6.85 -14.24 1.35
CA LEU A 236 7.67 -13.27 2.06
C LEU A 236 7.14 -11.86 1.77
N PRO A 237 6.66 -11.11 2.77
CA PRO A 237 6.28 -9.72 2.58
C PRO A 237 7.49 -8.83 2.24
N VAL A 238 7.34 -8.02 1.21
CA VAL A 238 8.27 -6.98 0.77
C VAL A 238 7.53 -5.65 0.87
N VAL A 239 7.95 -4.79 1.79
CA VAL A 239 7.24 -3.55 2.10
C VAL A 239 8.04 -2.37 1.56
N LEU A 240 7.42 -1.60 0.68
CA LEU A 240 7.92 -0.31 0.22
C LEU A 240 7.22 0.80 1.01
N ARG A 241 7.97 1.82 1.41
CA ARG A 241 7.42 2.99 2.09
C ARG A 241 8.16 4.24 1.65
N GLY A 242 7.43 5.27 1.23
CA GLY A 242 8.06 6.43 0.64
C GLY A 242 7.08 7.39 -0.01
N ALA A 243 7.64 8.32 -0.78
CA ALA A 243 6.90 9.15 -1.72
C ALA A 243 6.17 8.29 -2.75
N GLU A 244 4.93 8.64 -3.10
CA GLU A 244 4.04 7.86 -3.97
C GLU A 244 4.70 7.49 -5.31
N GLU A 245 5.29 8.46 -6.02
CA GLU A 245 5.96 8.21 -7.30
C GLU A 245 7.19 7.29 -7.15
N ASP A 246 7.97 7.44 -6.07
CA ASP A 246 9.17 6.62 -5.83
C ASP A 246 8.78 5.17 -5.47
N VAL A 247 7.68 4.99 -4.75
CA VAL A 247 7.14 3.68 -4.38
C VAL A 247 6.58 2.97 -5.61
N GLU A 248 5.72 3.63 -6.39
CA GLU A 248 5.15 3.07 -7.63
C GLU A 248 6.26 2.63 -8.59
N PHE A 249 7.27 3.49 -8.81
CA PHE A 249 8.41 3.16 -9.66
C PHE A 249 9.18 1.92 -9.18
N LEU A 250 9.43 1.79 -7.88
CA LEU A 250 10.11 0.61 -7.34
C LEU A 250 9.23 -0.64 -7.34
N GLY A 251 7.92 -0.50 -7.14
CA GLY A 251 6.96 -1.60 -7.21
C GLY A 251 6.96 -2.22 -8.60
N GLU A 252 6.80 -1.41 -9.64
CA GLU A 252 6.87 -1.85 -11.04
C GLU A 252 8.22 -2.50 -11.38
N TRP A 253 9.32 -1.93 -10.88
CA TRP A 253 10.65 -2.49 -11.08
C TRP A 253 10.79 -3.88 -10.42
N LEU A 254 10.31 -4.05 -9.19
CA LEU A 254 10.35 -5.34 -8.48
C LEU A 254 9.52 -6.41 -9.19
N GLU A 255 8.32 -6.06 -9.68
CA GLU A 255 7.49 -6.98 -10.47
C GLU A 255 8.20 -7.41 -11.77
N GLY A 256 8.89 -6.48 -12.44
CA GLY A 256 9.63 -6.76 -13.67
C GLY A 256 10.90 -7.61 -13.48
N GLU A 257 11.60 -7.42 -12.36
CA GLU A 257 12.88 -8.09 -12.12
C GLU A 257 12.74 -9.50 -11.56
N PHE A 258 11.63 -9.92 -10.96
CA PHE A 258 11.47 -11.28 -10.41
C PHE A 258 11.00 -12.33 -11.45
N GLY A 259 11.58 -12.32 -12.65
CA GLY A 259 11.35 -13.35 -13.67
C GLY A 259 12.14 -14.66 -13.43
N PRO A 260 11.77 -15.81 -14.05
CA PRO A 260 12.41 -17.11 -13.82
C PRO A 260 13.93 -17.16 -14.02
N GLU A 261 14.47 -16.29 -14.88
CA GLU A 261 15.90 -16.20 -15.19
C GLU A 261 16.65 -15.12 -14.38
N SER A 262 15.92 -14.39 -13.53
CA SER A 262 16.43 -13.26 -12.77
C SER A 262 17.56 -13.64 -11.81
N VAL A 263 18.50 -12.71 -11.65
CA VAL A 263 19.52 -12.78 -10.60
C VAL A 263 18.86 -12.77 -9.22
N LEU A 264 17.80 -11.99 -9.01
CA LEU A 264 17.08 -11.92 -7.74
C LEU A 264 16.37 -13.24 -7.41
N VAL A 265 15.87 -13.97 -8.40
CA VAL A 265 15.31 -15.32 -8.19
C VAL A 265 16.39 -16.31 -7.76
N LYS A 266 17.61 -16.21 -8.30
CA LYS A 266 18.75 -17.05 -7.87
C LYS A 266 19.16 -16.69 -6.43
N GLU A 267 19.25 -15.41 -6.11
CA GLU A 267 19.58 -14.92 -4.77
C GLU A 267 18.48 -15.30 -3.74
N ALA A 268 17.20 -15.26 -4.14
CA ALA A 268 16.09 -15.72 -3.32
C ALA A 268 16.17 -17.23 -3.05
N ARG A 269 16.60 -18.05 -4.02
CA ARG A 269 16.87 -19.49 -3.79
C ARG A 269 18.02 -19.69 -2.81
N GLU A 270 19.08 -18.89 -2.90
CA GLU A 270 20.21 -18.95 -1.95
C GLU A 270 19.79 -18.51 -0.55
N PHE A 271 18.94 -17.50 -0.45
CA PHE A 271 18.30 -17.07 0.80
C PHE A 271 17.49 -18.20 1.43
N LEU A 272 16.61 -18.86 0.66
CA LEU A 272 15.82 -19.99 1.15
C LEU A 272 16.72 -21.14 1.61
N ARG A 273 17.80 -21.45 0.89
CA ARG A 273 18.81 -22.44 1.30
C ARG A 273 19.47 -22.07 2.62
N ALA A 274 19.87 -20.81 2.79
CA ALA A 274 20.46 -20.31 4.03
C ALA A 274 19.46 -20.34 5.20
N ALA A 275 18.16 -20.20 4.90
CA ALA A 275 17.07 -20.39 5.86
C ALA A 275 16.72 -21.87 6.12
N GLY A 276 17.45 -22.83 5.53
CA GLY A 276 17.30 -24.27 5.75
C GLY A 276 16.57 -25.03 4.64
N TRP A 277 16.07 -24.35 3.61
CA TRP A 277 15.26 -24.93 2.53
C TRP A 277 16.10 -25.19 1.28
N HIS A 278 16.58 -26.42 1.12
CA HIS A 278 17.61 -26.77 0.13
C HIS A 278 17.21 -27.93 -0.78
N GLY A 279 17.86 -28.01 -1.94
CA GLY A 279 17.66 -29.09 -2.90
C GLY A 279 16.24 -29.11 -3.46
N GLU A 280 15.61 -30.28 -3.45
CA GLU A 280 14.24 -30.50 -3.95
C GLU A 280 13.16 -29.92 -3.01
N LYS A 281 13.54 -29.45 -1.80
CA LYS A 281 12.60 -28.86 -0.83
C LYS A 281 12.16 -27.43 -1.16
N ALA A 282 12.90 -26.71 -2.00
CA ALA A 282 12.55 -25.35 -2.39
C ALA A 282 12.35 -25.28 -3.90
N GLY A 283 11.11 -25.00 -4.32
CA GLY A 283 10.81 -24.69 -5.71
C GLY A 283 11.38 -23.33 -6.12
N PRO A 284 11.28 -22.98 -7.41
CA PRO A 284 11.58 -21.63 -7.87
C PRO A 284 10.73 -20.60 -7.09
N PRO A 285 11.33 -19.57 -6.48
CA PRO A 285 10.57 -18.40 -6.08
C PRO A 285 9.76 -17.87 -7.27
N GLY A 286 8.51 -17.48 -7.00
CA GLY A 286 7.62 -16.88 -7.98
C GLY A 286 7.99 -15.42 -8.30
N PRO A 287 7.25 -14.80 -9.23
CA PRO A 287 7.33 -13.35 -9.42
C PRO A 287 6.87 -12.61 -8.16
N ILE A 288 7.31 -11.36 -7.98
CA ILE A 288 6.73 -10.48 -6.97
C ILE A 288 5.28 -10.19 -7.35
N LEU A 289 4.38 -10.23 -6.36
CA LEU A 289 2.93 -10.09 -6.55
C LEU A 289 2.33 -9.11 -5.55
N THR A 290 1.30 -8.39 -5.96
CA THR A 290 0.33 -7.73 -5.05
C THR A 290 -0.58 -8.78 -4.40
N ALA A 291 -1.24 -8.46 -3.27
CA ALA A 291 -2.20 -9.39 -2.64
C ALA A 291 -3.31 -9.83 -3.60
N ARG A 292 -3.70 -8.96 -4.56
CA ARG A 292 -4.73 -9.25 -5.57
C ARG A 292 -4.30 -10.29 -6.59
N GLN A 293 -3.01 -10.38 -6.90
CA GLN A 293 -2.48 -11.36 -7.86
C GLN A 293 -2.17 -12.72 -7.21
N VAL A 294 -2.02 -12.78 -5.88
CA VAL A 294 -1.71 -14.00 -5.14
C VAL A 294 -2.68 -15.16 -5.46
N PRO A 295 -4.02 -15.00 -5.40
CA PRO A 295 -4.94 -16.10 -5.71
C PRO A 295 -4.73 -16.70 -7.10
N HIS A 296 -4.56 -15.86 -8.12
CA HIS A 296 -4.37 -16.31 -9.51
C HIS A 296 -3.04 -17.04 -9.71
N TYR A 297 -1.99 -16.60 -9.01
CA TYR A 297 -0.71 -17.31 -9.01
C TYR A 297 -0.83 -18.70 -8.37
N LEU A 298 -1.57 -18.83 -7.27
CA LEU A 298 -1.79 -20.13 -6.62
C LEU A 298 -2.59 -21.08 -7.52
N GLU A 299 -3.66 -20.59 -8.17
CA GLU A 299 -4.42 -21.38 -9.15
C GLU A 299 -3.49 -21.94 -10.23
N ALA A 300 -2.67 -21.09 -10.85
CA ALA A 300 -1.70 -21.52 -11.86
C ALA A 300 -0.63 -22.50 -11.33
N LEU A 301 -0.24 -22.39 -10.05
CA LEU A 301 0.74 -23.30 -9.44
C LEU A 301 0.15 -24.70 -9.19
N PHE A 302 -1.17 -24.82 -9.05
CA PHE A 302 -1.86 -26.07 -8.72
C PHE A 302 -2.72 -26.65 -9.87
N GLU A 303 -2.90 -25.94 -10.99
CA GLU A 303 -3.81 -26.34 -12.09
C GLU A 303 -3.25 -27.33 -13.14
N ASP A 304 -2.00 -27.81 -13.03
CA ASP A 304 -1.50 -28.83 -13.96
C ASP A 304 -1.83 -30.28 -13.53
N GLU A 305 -2.85 -30.83 -14.22
CA GLU A 305 -3.22 -32.25 -14.45
C GLU A 305 -4.35 -32.89 -13.60
N GLU A 306 -5.61 -32.66 -14.00
CA GLU A 306 -6.51 -33.79 -14.29
C GLU A 306 -5.98 -34.52 -15.55
N GLU A 307 -4.83 -35.21 -15.45
CA GLU A 307 -4.55 -36.30 -16.38
C GLU A 307 -5.58 -37.40 -16.04
N GLU A 308 -6.48 -37.71 -16.99
CA GLU A 308 -7.32 -38.92 -16.92
C GLU A 308 -6.42 -40.09 -16.49
N PRO A 309 -6.69 -40.76 -15.36
CA PRO A 309 -5.83 -41.85 -14.93
C PRO A 309 -5.84 -42.92 -16.02
N PRO A 310 -4.69 -43.42 -16.48
CA PRO A 310 -4.70 -44.64 -17.28
C PRO A 310 -5.35 -45.72 -16.41
N ASP A 311 -6.34 -46.42 -16.96
CA ASP A 311 -7.10 -47.48 -16.31
C ASP A 311 -6.24 -48.41 -15.43
N ASP A 312 -6.06 -48.08 -14.15
CA ASP A 312 -5.47 -48.94 -13.14
C ASP A 312 -6.20 -48.72 -11.80
N PRO A 313 -7.08 -49.64 -11.37
CA PRO A 313 -7.99 -49.42 -10.25
C PRO A 313 -7.31 -49.47 -8.86
N GLY A 314 -5.99 -49.32 -8.77
CA GLY A 314 -5.20 -49.66 -7.57
C GLY A 314 -4.40 -48.54 -6.89
N ARG A 315 -4.26 -47.34 -7.46
CA ARG A 315 -3.40 -46.28 -6.87
C ARG A 315 -4.02 -44.88 -7.00
N ARG A 316 -4.57 -44.37 -5.90
CA ARG A 316 -4.82 -42.92 -5.73
C ARG A 316 -3.69 -42.33 -4.90
N GLY A 317 -2.62 -41.93 -5.56
CA GLY A 317 -1.61 -41.03 -5.02
C GLY A 317 -1.45 -39.87 -6.00
N ARG A 318 -1.71 -38.65 -5.56
CA ARG A 318 -1.37 -37.44 -6.33
C ARG A 318 0.14 -37.44 -6.50
N THR A 319 0.61 -37.61 -7.72
CA THR A 319 2.03 -37.56 -8.08
C THR A 319 2.18 -36.35 -8.98
N LEU A 320 2.99 -35.36 -8.58
CA LEU A 320 3.30 -34.21 -9.44
C LEU A 320 4.77 -34.25 -9.90
N LYS A 321 4.96 -33.86 -11.16
CA LYS A 321 6.22 -33.86 -11.92
C LYS A 321 7.27 -32.96 -11.27
N ARG A 322 8.55 -33.36 -11.38
CA ARG A 322 9.72 -32.49 -11.21
C ARG A 322 9.59 -31.28 -12.14
N VAL A 323 9.42 -30.09 -11.58
CA VAL A 323 9.52 -28.82 -12.30
C VAL A 323 10.99 -28.64 -12.72
N LYS A 324 11.22 -28.40 -14.02
CA LYS A 324 12.55 -28.04 -14.57
C LYS A 324 12.84 -26.56 -14.38
#